data_AF-R7RZM4-F1
#
_entry.id   AF-R7RZM4-F1
#
_cell.length_a   1.000
_cell.length_b   1.000
_cell.length_c   1.000
_cell.angle_alpha   90.00
_cell.angle_beta   90.00
_cell.angle_gamma   90.00
#
_symmetry.space_group_name_H-M   'P 1'
#
loop_
_entity.id
_entity.type
_entity.pdbx_description
1 polymer ?
#
loop_
_entity_poly.entity_id
_entity_poly.type
_entity_poly.pdbx_seq_one_letter_code
_entity_poly.pdbx_strand_id
1 'polypeptide(L)'
;MFRDFKLRIEPQEASFSAPSDEAGATSEDIKCQPDLLPVPPLPDGPRKWGTFHLLGYWVAEAFVRQYQVASSAVAGGLSPGATIGAVLLGHVLVSVACAANGWVGATYGINFPTFARASFGIRGTAVAVLCRAVAAIVWFGTQTYQGGQCVNTMLTAIWPSFASFPNHLPDSAHVTSAELLCFFIFYIIQLPLLWIHISKLRYLFAVKVVIMPIFGFTLFGWAVGRAHGFGPIFSQGSKPSSTPLAVVFFSAMTSAIAPKATLALNIADFTRYAKSPKTVAWTNIIALTIPVTLCAILGVVVTSATEVIYGVSTWNPLQVSALWSSRAAQFFSAVCWALAVIATNISANSTAVGNDLAILLPSYINVRRGQYICAILGVAACPWIVQNSATSFTNFLGGYSVFLGPVAGVMLADYWILRKRRLDLAGLYGKQGSAYWYSWGFNWRAILAFSLALVPNLPGFALKVNKTLNVPVGASYLFSVVWPLGVIVSGSLYLLFNLISPSSSLDSPNASRTYPTLVSSYPPHHTYDGHPQDDSDVEKRSVVEDEKKLDSRSSEKTSSSLEGSGGDVSVVPVVTR
;
A
#
# COMPACT_ATOMS: atom_id res chain seq x y z
N MET A 1 40.96 3.63 -11.28
CA MET A 1 40.20 4.57 -10.44
C MET A 1 38.80 4.06 -10.05
N PHE A 2 38.59 2.74 -9.94
CA PHE A 2 37.29 2.15 -9.56
C PHE A 2 37.49 0.95 -8.63
N ARG A 3 38.04 1.17 -7.43
CA ARG A 3 38.28 0.06 -6.48
C ARG A 3 37.45 0.10 -5.20
N ASP A 4 36.70 1.16 -4.91
CA ASP A 4 35.93 1.27 -3.66
C ASP A 4 34.51 1.81 -3.84
N PHE A 5 33.71 1.21 -4.72
CA PHE A 5 32.24 1.35 -4.62
C PHE A 5 31.75 0.43 -3.49
N LYS A 6 31.72 0.93 -2.25
CA LYS A 6 31.04 0.25 -1.13
C LYS A 6 29.53 0.19 -1.42
N LEU A 7 29.09 -0.87 -2.09
CA LEU A 7 27.67 -1.18 -2.33
C LEU A 7 26.90 -1.46 -1.02
N ARG A 8 27.62 -1.94 -0.01
CA ARG A 8 27.10 -2.24 1.33
C ARG A 8 26.71 -0.95 2.04
N ILE A 9 25.45 -0.86 2.46
CA ILE A 9 25.02 0.19 3.37
C ILE A 9 25.64 -0.15 4.72
N GLU A 10 26.41 0.78 5.30
CA GLU A 10 26.85 0.61 6.68
C GLU A 10 25.59 0.53 7.55
N PRO A 11 25.36 -0.58 8.29
CA PRO A 11 24.16 -0.74 9.08
C PRO A 11 24.12 0.42 10.08
N GLN A 12 23.20 1.37 9.89
CA GLN A 12 22.90 2.32 10.93
C GLN A 12 22.33 1.52 12.10
N GLU A 13 23.10 1.48 13.17
CA GLU A 13 22.82 0.67 14.35
C GLU A 13 21.66 1.30 15.11
N ALA A 14 20.51 0.66 15.05
CA ALA A 14 19.40 0.98 15.91
C ALA A 14 18.96 -0.32 16.60
N SER A 15 18.90 -0.26 17.92
CA SER A 15 18.46 -1.36 18.77
C SER A 15 17.09 -1.06 19.35
N PHE A 16 16.33 -2.12 19.62
CA PHE A 16 15.16 -2.04 20.48
C PHE A 16 15.27 -3.16 21.51
N SER A 17 15.06 -2.83 22.78
CA SER A 17 15.21 -3.76 23.90
C SER A 17 13.92 -4.52 24.14
N ALA A 18 13.90 -5.83 23.88
CA ALA A 18 12.78 -6.71 24.24
C ALA A 18 12.62 -6.78 25.77
N PRO A 19 11.38 -6.82 26.33
CA PRO A 19 11.20 -7.08 27.75
C PRO A 19 11.60 -8.52 28.03
N SER A 20 12.45 -8.73 29.03
CA SER A 20 12.71 -10.04 29.61
C SER A 20 11.92 -10.14 30.92
N ASP A 21 11.11 -11.19 31.07
CA ASP A 21 10.37 -11.48 32.32
C ASP A 21 11.25 -12.14 33.40
N GLU A 22 12.54 -12.39 33.09
CA GLU A 22 13.51 -12.91 34.04
C GLU A 22 14.27 -11.77 34.73
N ALA A 23 14.15 -11.70 36.06
CA ALA A 23 14.94 -10.80 36.89
C ALA A 23 16.45 -11.09 36.70
N GLY A 24 17.12 -10.28 35.87
CA GLY A 24 18.54 -10.40 35.56
C GLY A 24 18.90 -10.72 34.11
N ALA A 25 17.92 -10.97 33.23
CA ALA A 25 18.18 -11.18 31.80
C ALA A 25 18.43 -9.85 31.09
N THR A 26 19.64 -9.69 30.52
CA THR A 26 20.07 -8.53 29.75
C THR A 26 19.16 -8.33 28.53
N SER A 27 18.69 -7.10 28.31
CA SER A 27 17.94 -6.75 27.11
C SER A 27 18.81 -7.00 25.88
N GLU A 28 18.40 -7.92 25.02
CA GLU A 28 19.15 -8.21 23.79
C GLU A 28 18.93 -7.09 22.77
N ASP A 29 20.01 -6.37 22.41
CA ASP A 29 19.96 -5.31 21.41
C ASP A 29 19.79 -5.90 20.01
N ILE A 30 18.56 -5.88 19.48
CA ILE A 30 18.28 -6.40 18.15
C ILE A 30 18.71 -5.40 17.08
N LYS A 31 19.82 -5.70 16.40
CA LYS A 31 20.32 -4.89 15.28
C LYS A 31 19.48 -5.13 14.02
N CYS A 32 18.74 -4.12 13.56
CA CYS A 32 18.11 -4.14 12.25
C CYS A 32 18.21 -2.79 11.52
N GLN A 33 17.90 -2.80 10.23
CA GLN A 33 17.87 -1.58 9.43
C GLN A 33 16.83 -0.59 9.96
N PRO A 34 17.13 0.72 10.05
CA PRO A 34 16.23 1.72 10.63
C PRO A 34 14.84 1.75 10.00
N ASP A 35 14.75 1.56 8.68
CA ASP A 35 13.49 1.58 7.93
C ASP A 35 12.51 0.47 8.36
N LEU A 36 13.06 -0.66 8.85
CA LEU A 36 12.31 -1.85 9.25
C LEU A 36 11.91 -1.84 10.73
N LEU A 37 12.45 -0.93 11.55
CA LEU A 37 12.19 -0.90 12.99
C LEU A 37 10.70 -0.76 13.31
N PRO A 38 10.25 -1.34 14.43
CA PRO A 38 8.92 -1.05 14.93
C PRO A 38 8.81 0.45 15.27
N VAL A 39 7.70 1.07 14.90
CA VAL A 39 7.43 2.48 15.21
C VAL A 39 6.81 2.55 16.60
N PRO A 40 7.42 3.17 17.62
CA PRO A 40 6.86 3.23 18.96
C PRO A 40 5.55 4.06 19.02
N PRO A 41 4.63 3.75 19.94
CA PRO A 41 3.43 4.56 20.18
C PRO A 41 3.74 5.92 20.84
N LEU A 42 2.74 6.82 20.90
CA LEU A 42 2.86 8.10 21.63
C LEU A 42 2.89 7.85 23.16
N PRO A 43 3.57 8.71 23.96
CA PRO A 43 4.23 9.98 23.58
C PRO A 43 5.61 9.84 22.94
N ASP A 44 6.26 8.68 23.09
CA ASP A 44 7.69 8.49 22.74
C ASP A 44 7.95 8.29 21.24
N GLY A 45 6.90 8.09 20.43
CA GLY A 45 7.03 7.73 19.02
C GLY A 45 6.21 8.56 18.01
N PRO A 46 6.52 8.45 16.70
CA PRO A 46 5.98 9.33 15.66
C PRO A 46 4.59 8.93 15.12
N ARG A 47 3.77 8.17 15.86
CA ARG A 47 2.43 7.71 15.42
C ARG A 47 1.40 8.84 15.40
N LYS A 48 1.44 9.68 14.36
CA LYS A 48 0.58 10.89 14.23
C LYS A 48 -0.71 10.66 13.44
N TRP A 49 -0.88 9.53 12.75
CA TRP A 49 -2.03 9.31 11.86
C TRP A 49 -3.31 9.02 12.66
N GLY A 50 -4.28 9.92 12.54
CA GLY A 50 -5.63 9.78 13.09
C GLY A 50 -6.68 9.52 12.00
N THR A 51 -7.95 9.59 12.37
CA THR A 51 -9.10 9.31 11.48
C THR A 51 -9.03 10.06 10.15
N PHE A 52 -8.81 11.38 10.17
CA PHE A 52 -8.77 12.20 8.95
C PHE A 52 -7.70 11.74 7.95
N HIS A 53 -6.53 11.34 8.45
CA HIS A 53 -5.42 10.88 7.62
C HIS A 53 -5.74 9.53 6.97
N LEU A 54 -6.36 8.62 7.73
CA LEU A 54 -6.75 7.28 7.25
C LEU A 54 -7.91 7.36 6.23
N LEU A 55 -8.90 8.23 6.45
CA LEU A 55 -9.95 8.49 5.47
C LEU A 55 -9.38 9.13 4.19
N GLY A 56 -8.54 10.15 4.35
CA GLY A 56 -7.88 10.84 3.24
C GLY A 56 -7.02 9.89 2.39
N TYR A 57 -6.35 8.93 3.03
CA TYR A 57 -5.58 7.91 2.31
C TYR A 57 -6.45 7.13 1.31
N TRP A 58 -7.63 6.66 1.73
CA TRP A 58 -8.51 5.90 0.84
C TRP A 58 -9.16 6.74 -0.25
N VAL A 59 -9.47 8.00 0.06
CA VAL A 59 -9.93 8.97 -0.96
C VAL A 59 -8.83 9.18 -2.00
N ALA A 60 -7.57 9.37 -1.57
CA ALA A 60 -6.46 9.48 -2.49
C ALA A 60 -6.28 8.20 -3.33
N GLU A 61 -6.38 7.02 -2.72
CA GLU A 61 -6.23 5.73 -3.42
C GLU A 61 -7.44 5.34 -4.29
N ALA A 62 -8.57 6.05 -4.23
CA ALA A 62 -9.79 5.69 -4.96
C ALA A 62 -9.66 5.90 -6.47
N PHE A 63 -8.93 6.94 -6.90
CA PHE A 63 -8.97 7.43 -8.28
C PHE A 63 -8.09 6.64 -9.26
N VAL A 64 -8.40 6.76 -10.55
CA VAL A 64 -7.75 6.12 -11.73
C VAL A 64 -8.00 4.63 -11.84
N ARG A 65 -7.43 3.82 -10.93
CA ARG A 65 -7.47 2.35 -11.06
C ARG A 65 -8.90 1.82 -11.00
N GLN A 66 -9.68 2.35 -10.06
CA GLN A 66 -11.03 1.85 -9.79
C GLN A 66 -12.03 2.29 -10.84
N TYR A 67 -11.81 3.47 -11.40
CA TYR A 67 -12.49 3.88 -12.61
C TYR A 67 -12.28 2.83 -13.70
N GLN A 68 -11.03 2.52 -14.07
CA GLN A 68 -10.74 1.57 -15.16
C GLN A 68 -11.28 0.16 -14.89
N VAL A 69 -11.18 -0.31 -13.66
CA VAL A 69 -11.70 -1.63 -13.27
C VAL A 69 -13.20 -1.71 -13.52
N ALA A 70 -13.96 -0.76 -13.01
CA ALA A 70 -15.41 -0.77 -13.16
C ALA A 70 -15.82 -0.54 -14.63
N SER A 71 -15.15 0.39 -15.30
CA SER A 71 -15.35 0.65 -16.73
C SER A 71 -15.00 -0.56 -17.61
N SER A 72 -13.99 -1.35 -17.25
CA SER A 72 -13.62 -2.56 -18.00
C SER A 72 -14.69 -3.66 -17.91
N ALA A 73 -15.43 -3.74 -16.79
CA ALA A 73 -16.54 -4.67 -16.64
C ALA A 73 -17.75 -4.25 -17.50
N VAL A 74 -18.06 -2.95 -17.57
CA VAL A 74 -19.10 -2.41 -18.47
C VAL A 74 -18.71 -2.62 -19.93
N ALA A 75 -17.47 -2.28 -20.31
CA ALA A 75 -16.95 -2.52 -21.66
C ALA A 75 -16.93 -4.02 -22.02
N GLY A 76 -16.73 -4.89 -21.03
CA GLY A 76 -16.85 -6.34 -21.13
C GLY A 76 -18.28 -6.86 -21.30
N GLY A 77 -19.28 -5.99 -21.27
CA GLY A 77 -20.69 -6.31 -21.55
C GLY A 77 -21.55 -6.58 -20.32
N LEU A 78 -21.09 -6.29 -19.10
CA LEU A 78 -21.91 -6.37 -17.90
C LEU A 78 -22.77 -5.11 -17.75
N SER A 79 -24.04 -5.26 -17.37
CA SER A 79 -24.90 -4.09 -17.16
C SER A 79 -24.32 -3.15 -16.08
N PRO A 80 -24.57 -1.82 -16.18
CA PRO A 80 -24.07 -0.85 -15.20
C PRO A 80 -24.49 -1.17 -13.77
N GLY A 81 -25.75 -1.56 -13.55
CA GLY A 81 -26.27 -1.93 -12.23
C GLY A 81 -25.59 -3.18 -11.65
N ALA A 82 -25.44 -4.24 -12.46
CA ALA A 82 -24.75 -5.46 -12.03
C ALA A 82 -23.27 -5.21 -11.75
N THR A 83 -22.63 -4.34 -12.52
CA THR A 83 -21.23 -3.93 -12.32
C THR A 83 -21.04 -3.25 -10.97
N ILE A 84 -21.92 -2.30 -10.60
CA ILE A 84 -21.86 -1.64 -9.29
C ILE A 84 -22.00 -2.66 -8.15
N GLY A 85 -22.96 -3.59 -8.27
CA GLY A 85 -23.15 -4.65 -7.29
C GLY A 85 -21.92 -5.55 -7.11
N ALA A 86 -21.30 -5.97 -8.22
CA ALA A 86 -20.09 -6.79 -8.21
C ALA A 86 -18.91 -6.06 -7.57
N VAL A 87 -18.72 -4.78 -7.92
CA VAL A 87 -17.63 -3.96 -7.38
C VAL A 87 -17.81 -3.70 -5.89
N LEU A 88 -19.03 -3.36 -5.45
CA LEU A 88 -19.33 -3.16 -4.03
C LEU A 88 -19.02 -4.42 -3.22
N LEU A 89 -19.47 -5.59 -3.69
CA LEU A 89 -19.18 -6.87 -3.04
C LEU A 89 -17.67 -7.10 -2.94
N GLY A 90 -16.93 -6.85 -4.02
CA GLY A 90 -15.47 -6.99 -4.04
C GLY A 90 -14.78 -6.09 -3.02
N HIS A 91 -15.19 -4.82 -2.96
CA HIS A 91 -14.65 -3.86 -2.00
C HIS A 91 -14.96 -4.23 -0.55
N VAL A 92 -16.16 -4.72 -0.25
CA VAL A 92 -16.50 -5.22 1.09
C VAL A 92 -15.57 -6.36 1.48
N LEU A 93 -15.40 -7.36 0.61
CA LEU A 93 -14.56 -8.54 0.89
C LEU A 93 -13.09 -8.17 1.16
N VAL A 94 -12.50 -7.35 0.29
CA VAL A 94 -11.09 -6.94 0.45
C VAL A 94 -10.89 -5.99 1.62
N SER A 95 -11.91 -5.19 2.00
CA SER A 95 -11.84 -4.29 3.14
C SER A 95 -11.67 -5.02 4.47
N VAL A 96 -12.25 -6.22 4.61
CA VAL A 96 -12.08 -7.07 5.80
C VAL A 96 -10.62 -7.49 5.95
N ALA A 97 -10.02 -8.02 4.89
CA ALA A 97 -8.60 -8.40 4.89
C ALA A 97 -7.69 -7.20 5.15
N CYS A 98 -8.02 -6.04 4.55
CA CYS A 98 -7.28 -4.80 4.76
C CYS A 98 -7.38 -4.27 6.19
N ALA A 99 -8.56 -4.31 6.80
CA ALA A 99 -8.75 -3.92 8.19
C ALA A 99 -8.01 -4.86 9.15
N ALA A 100 -8.09 -6.16 8.88
CA ALA A 100 -7.43 -7.21 9.66
C ALA A 100 -5.90 -7.10 9.65
N ASN A 101 -5.28 -6.89 8.49
CA ASN A 101 -3.83 -6.67 8.38
C ASN A 101 -3.42 -5.29 8.90
N GLY A 102 -4.24 -4.26 8.65
CA GLY A 102 -3.99 -2.90 9.11
C GLY A 102 -3.96 -2.79 10.63
N TRP A 103 -4.80 -3.58 11.32
CA TRP A 103 -4.79 -3.70 12.78
C TRP A 103 -3.41 -4.05 13.31
N VAL A 104 -2.74 -5.04 12.70
CA VAL A 104 -1.41 -5.51 13.14
C VAL A 104 -0.38 -4.40 13.04
N GLY A 105 -0.36 -3.67 11.92
CA GLY A 105 0.52 -2.51 11.77
C GLY A 105 0.31 -1.47 12.86
N ALA A 106 -0.95 -1.13 13.17
CA ALA A 106 -1.27 -0.15 14.20
C ALA A 106 -0.99 -0.63 15.63
N THR A 107 -1.09 -1.94 15.90
CA THR A 107 -0.79 -2.51 17.22
C THR A 107 0.71 -2.54 17.45
N TYR A 108 1.47 -3.16 16.55
CA TYR A 108 2.90 -3.48 16.78
C TYR A 108 3.86 -2.49 16.12
N GLY A 109 3.38 -1.55 15.30
CA GLY A 109 4.25 -0.57 14.63
C GLY A 109 5.13 -1.17 13.53
N ILE A 110 4.82 -2.37 13.05
CA ILE A 110 5.60 -3.10 12.04
C ILE A 110 5.01 -2.97 10.64
N ASN A 111 5.87 -3.08 9.62
CA ASN A 111 5.47 -3.12 8.22
C ASN A 111 5.05 -4.54 7.79
N PHE A 112 4.52 -4.67 6.57
CA PHE A 112 4.05 -5.96 6.04
C PHE A 112 5.14 -7.03 5.93
N PRO A 113 6.34 -6.73 5.41
CA PRO A 113 7.37 -7.74 5.27
C PRO A 113 7.77 -8.34 6.63
N THR A 114 7.88 -7.50 7.67
CA THR A 114 8.14 -7.98 9.04
C THR A 114 6.96 -8.79 9.57
N PHE A 115 5.72 -8.34 9.35
CA PHE A 115 4.54 -9.11 9.77
C PHE A 115 4.48 -10.49 9.10
N ALA A 116 4.78 -10.60 7.81
CA ALA A 116 4.77 -11.86 7.08
C ALA A 116 5.75 -12.91 7.65
N ARG A 117 6.80 -12.49 8.40
CA ARG A 117 7.72 -13.42 9.09
C ARG A 117 7.03 -14.24 10.15
N ALA A 118 5.98 -13.71 10.77
CA ALA A 118 5.17 -14.45 11.73
C ALA A 118 4.63 -15.74 11.11
N SER A 119 4.14 -15.67 9.87
CA SER A 119 3.46 -16.78 9.22
C SER A 119 4.40 -17.63 8.36
N PHE A 120 5.26 -17.01 7.53
CA PHE A 120 6.10 -17.74 6.58
C PHE A 120 7.52 -18.07 7.12
N GLY A 121 7.94 -17.42 8.21
CA GLY A 121 9.28 -17.54 8.78
C GLY A 121 10.27 -16.51 8.27
N ILE A 122 11.40 -16.35 8.97
CA ILE A 122 12.40 -15.29 8.69
C ILE A 122 12.88 -15.30 7.23
N ARG A 123 13.12 -16.48 6.64
CA ARG A 123 13.51 -16.63 5.23
C ARG A 123 12.29 -16.87 4.33
N GLY A 124 11.30 -17.61 4.82
CA GLY A 124 10.10 -17.94 4.04
C GLY A 124 9.25 -16.71 3.67
N THR A 125 9.35 -15.60 4.40
CA THR A 125 8.75 -14.31 4.05
C THR A 125 9.06 -13.86 2.62
N ALA A 126 10.18 -14.29 2.06
CA ALA A 126 10.52 -14.01 0.66
C ALA A 126 9.39 -14.40 -0.31
N VAL A 127 8.66 -15.49 -0.06
CA VAL A 127 7.54 -15.91 -0.92
C VAL A 127 6.44 -14.84 -0.95
N ALA A 128 5.99 -14.40 0.22
CA ALA A 128 4.93 -13.41 0.34
C ALA A 128 5.35 -12.05 -0.23
N VAL A 129 6.57 -11.63 0.09
CA VAL A 129 7.14 -10.34 -0.31
C VAL A 129 7.42 -10.29 -1.81
N LEU A 130 7.93 -11.36 -2.44
CA LEU A 130 8.17 -11.39 -3.89
C LEU A 130 6.86 -11.37 -4.69
N CYS A 131 5.85 -12.15 -4.29
CA CYS A 131 4.53 -12.11 -4.94
C CYS A 131 3.96 -10.69 -4.92
N ARG A 132 4.17 -10.00 -3.80
CA ARG A 132 3.71 -8.64 -3.58
C ARG A 132 4.51 -7.60 -4.37
N ALA A 133 5.84 -7.69 -4.35
CA ALA A 133 6.73 -6.78 -5.03
C ALA A 133 6.53 -6.84 -6.56
N VAL A 134 6.39 -8.03 -7.14
CA VAL A 134 6.12 -8.19 -8.58
C VAL A 134 4.84 -7.47 -8.99
N ALA A 135 3.75 -7.67 -8.24
CA ALA A 135 2.50 -6.97 -8.51
C ALA A 135 2.67 -5.44 -8.42
N ALA A 136 3.37 -4.94 -7.39
CA ALA A 136 3.63 -3.51 -7.21
C ALA A 136 4.52 -2.92 -8.33
N ILE A 137 5.51 -3.66 -8.84
CA ILE A 137 6.36 -3.25 -9.98
C ILE A 137 5.55 -3.08 -11.25
N VAL A 138 4.70 -4.06 -11.58
CA VAL A 138 3.84 -3.97 -12.78
C VAL A 138 2.80 -2.85 -12.61
N TRP A 139 2.24 -2.68 -11.41
CA TRP A 139 1.40 -1.54 -11.08
C TRP A 139 2.13 -0.21 -11.21
N PHE A 140 3.42 -0.17 -10.89
CA PHE A 140 4.25 1.01 -11.05
C PHE A 140 4.37 1.40 -12.52
N GLY A 141 4.79 0.45 -13.36
CA GLY A 141 4.91 0.65 -14.80
C GLY A 141 3.59 1.07 -15.46
N THR A 142 2.49 0.35 -15.15
CA THR A 142 1.17 0.62 -15.76
C THR A 142 0.63 2.00 -15.42
N GLN A 143 0.87 2.50 -14.21
CA GLN A 143 0.52 3.88 -13.86
C GLN A 143 1.46 4.90 -14.47
N THR A 144 2.76 4.64 -14.54
CA THR A 144 3.66 5.53 -15.28
C THR A 144 3.23 5.64 -16.75
N TYR A 145 2.79 4.55 -17.37
CA TYR A 145 2.21 4.57 -18.72
C TYR A 145 0.96 5.44 -18.82
N GLN A 146 0.04 5.34 -17.85
CA GLN A 146 -1.11 6.25 -17.77
C GLN A 146 -0.72 7.71 -17.57
N GLY A 147 0.31 7.98 -16.77
CA GLY A 147 0.89 9.31 -16.64
C GLY A 147 1.42 9.83 -17.98
N GLY A 148 2.08 8.97 -18.76
CA GLY A 148 2.46 9.24 -20.15
C GLY A 148 1.27 9.56 -21.04
N GLN A 149 0.17 8.81 -20.94
CA GLN A 149 -1.07 9.12 -21.65
C GLN A 149 -1.64 10.50 -21.24
N CYS A 150 -1.54 10.88 -19.97
CA CYS A 150 -1.91 12.24 -19.54
C CYS A 150 -1.04 13.30 -20.21
N VAL A 151 0.28 13.08 -20.29
CA VAL A 151 1.21 13.97 -21.00
C VAL A 151 0.84 14.06 -22.49
N ASN A 152 0.51 12.94 -23.12
CA ASN A 152 0.07 12.94 -24.52
C ASN A 152 -1.20 13.78 -24.72
N THR A 153 -2.21 13.62 -23.86
CA THR A 153 -3.43 14.46 -23.89
C THR A 153 -3.11 15.93 -23.66
N MET A 154 -2.21 16.26 -22.71
CA MET A 154 -1.80 17.64 -22.46
C MET A 154 -1.08 18.26 -23.67
N LEU A 155 -0.13 17.53 -24.26
CA LEU A 155 0.61 17.99 -25.44
C LEU A 155 -0.30 18.18 -26.64
N THR A 156 -1.20 17.23 -26.90
CA THR A 156 -2.18 17.34 -28.00
C THR A 156 -3.17 18.49 -27.75
N ALA A 157 -3.55 18.75 -26.50
CA ALA A 157 -4.41 19.87 -26.15
C ALA A 157 -3.72 21.25 -26.35
N ILE A 158 -2.41 21.37 -26.11
CA ILE A 158 -1.65 22.62 -26.36
C ILE A 158 -1.26 22.75 -27.85
N TRP A 159 -0.79 21.65 -28.45
CA TRP A 159 -0.33 21.57 -29.83
C TRP A 159 -1.06 20.43 -30.56
N PRO A 160 -2.17 20.72 -31.25
CA PRO A 160 -2.93 19.70 -31.97
C PRO A 160 -2.14 18.96 -33.05
N SER A 161 -1.07 19.57 -33.58
CA SER A 161 -0.15 18.92 -34.52
C SER A 161 0.52 17.67 -33.93
N PHE A 162 0.64 17.56 -32.60
CA PHE A 162 1.19 16.39 -31.94
C PHE A 162 0.33 15.13 -32.16
N ALA A 163 -0.96 15.26 -32.46
CA ALA A 163 -1.81 14.12 -32.84
C ALA A 163 -1.33 13.43 -34.13
N SER A 164 -0.58 14.14 -34.98
CA SER A 164 0.01 13.62 -36.22
C SER A 164 1.48 13.20 -36.08
N PHE A 165 1.96 12.99 -34.85
CA PHE A 165 3.34 12.58 -34.60
C PHE A 165 3.66 11.25 -35.32
N PRO A 166 4.75 11.19 -36.10
CA PRO A 166 5.06 10.02 -36.91
C PRO A 166 5.33 8.80 -36.04
N ASN A 167 4.67 7.68 -36.35
CA ASN A 167 4.90 6.41 -35.68
C ASN A 167 5.97 5.60 -36.42
N HIS A 168 7.06 5.26 -35.73
CA HIS A 168 8.15 4.42 -36.23
C HIS A 168 8.15 3.00 -35.65
N LEU A 169 7.16 2.67 -34.81
CA LEU A 169 7.03 1.36 -34.17
C LEU A 169 6.03 0.50 -34.93
N PRO A 170 6.25 -0.82 -35.04
CA PRO A 170 5.29 -1.74 -35.64
C PRO A 170 4.04 -1.88 -34.76
N ASP A 171 2.90 -2.21 -35.37
CA ASP A 171 1.63 -2.40 -34.65
C ASP A 171 1.70 -3.50 -33.57
N SER A 172 2.60 -4.48 -33.75
CA SER A 172 2.89 -5.54 -32.77
C SER A 172 3.52 -5.02 -31.47
N ALA A 173 4.01 -3.78 -31.45
CA ALA A 173 4.57 -3.17 -30.24
C ALA A 173 3.48 -2.78 -29.22
N HIS A 174 2.21 -2.67 -29.65
CA HIS A 174 1.08 -2.24 -28.83
C HIS A 174 1.29 -0.87 -28.14
N VAL A 175 2.13 -0.02 -28.73
CA VAL A 175 2.43 1.35 -28.29
C VAL A 175 2.92 2.16 -29.48
N THR A 176 2.50 3.42 -29.56
CA THR A 176 2.98 4.35 -30.59
C THR A 176 4.25 5.09 -30.15
N SER A 177 5.00 5.63 -31.12
CA SER A 177 6.20 6.43 -30.82
C SER A 177 5.88 7.67 -29.97
N ALA A 178 4.70 8.28 -30.18
CA ALA A 178 4.22 9.41 -29.39
C ALA A 178 3.91 9.02 -27.93
N GLU A 179 3.23 7.90 -27.72
CA GLU A 179 2.94 7.38 -26.37
C GLU A 179 4.22 7.02 -25.62
N LEU A 180 5.18 6.39 -26.29
CA LEU A 180 6.46 6.02 -25.68
C LEU A 180 7.28 7.26 -25.28
N LEU A 181 7.30 8.29 -26.13
CA LEU A 181 7.92 9.58 -25.81
C LEU A 181 7.27 10.20 -24.56
N CYS A 182 5.93 10.29 -24.54
CA CYS A 182 5.20 10.87 -23.41
C CYS A 182 5.37 10.05 -22.13
N PHE A 183 5.46 8.72 -22.24
CA PHE A 183 5.80 7.82 -21.14
C PHE A 183 7.16 8.16 -20.53
N PHE A 184 8.21 8.33 -21.33
CA PHE A 184 9.53 8.67 -20.81
C PHE A 184 9.60 10.10 -20.25
N ILE A 185 8.86 11.05 -20.83
CA ILE A 185 8.73 12.41 -20.26
C ILE A 185 8.12 12.32 -18.85
N PHE A 186 6.99 11.62 -18.70
CA PHE A 186 6.36 11.43 -17.39
C PHE A 186 7.26 10.64 -16.43
N TYR A 187 7.95 9.61 -16.93
CA TYR A 187 8.90 8.81 -16.15
C TYR A 187 10.02 9.68 -15.56
N ILE A 188 10.62 10.57 -16.35
CA ILE A 188 11.67 11.49 -15.87
C ILE A 188 11.10 12.47 -14.84
N ILE A 189 9.89 12.99 -15.05
CA ILE A 189 9.23 13.91 -14.09
C ILE A 189 8.95 13.22 -12.75
N GLN A 190 8.53 11.95 -12.74
CA GLN A 190 8.22 11.26 -11.49
C GLN A 190 9.46 10.84 -10.69
N LEU A 191 10.63 10.64 -11.32
CA LEU A 191 11.81 10.10 -10.65
C LEU A 191 12.30 10.95 -9.46
N PRO A 192 12.48 12.29 -9.58
CA PRO A 192 12.88 13.13 -8.45
C PRO A 192 11.92 13.05 -7.25
N LEU A 193 10.62 12.84 -7.52
CA LEU A 193 9.62 12.75 -6.46
C LEU A 193 9.73 11.46 -5.64
N LEU A 194 10.37 10.41 -6.16
CA LEU A 194 10.69 9.20 -5.39
C LEU A 194 11.70 9.48 -4.28
N TRP A 195 12.48 10.56 -4.37
CA TRP A 195 13.42 10.94 -3.33
C TRP A 195 12.71 11.52 -2.08
N ILE A 196 11.46 11.96 -2.22
CA ILE A 196 10.69 12.56 -1.13
C ILE A 196 10.34 11.47 -0.11
N HIS A 197 10.78 11.67 1.13
CA HIS A 197 10.49 10.75 2.22
C HIS A 197 8.97 10.65 2.51
N ILE A 198 8.50 9.45 2.86
CA ILE A 198 7.07 9.12 3.08
C ILE A 198 6.39 10.08 4.06
N SER A 199 7.10 10.52 5.10
CA SER A 199 6.56 11.47 6.09
C SER A 199 6.13 12.82 5.50
N LYS A 200 6.80 13.27 4.43
CA LYS A 200 6.47 14.53 3.71
C LYS A 200 5.40 14.32 2.63
N LEU A 201 5.10 13.09 2.21
CA LEU A 201 4.03 12.79 1.23
C LEU A 201 2.62 13.17 1.71
N ARG A 202 2.44 13.39 3.02
CA ARG A 202 1.16 13.85 3.59
C ARG A 202 0.60 15.11 2.90
N TYR A 203 1.46 16.00 2.42
CA TYR A 203 1.03 17.22 1.73
C TYR A 203 0.51 16.91 0.32
N LEU A 204 1.17 16.00 -0.39
CA LEU A 204 0.71 15.53 -1.71
C LEU A 204 -0.65 14.85 -1.58
N PHE A 205 -0.86 14.04 -0.53
CA PHE A 205 -2.17 13.45 -0.26
C PHE A 205 -3.22 14.49 0.11
N ALA A 206 -2.88 15.49 0.93
CA ALA A 206 -3.82 16.54 1.29
C ALA A 206 -4.35 17.29 0.06
N VAL A 207 -3.47 17.67 -0.87
CA VAL A 207 -3.85 18.29 -2.15
C VAL A 207 -4.77 17.36 -2.95
N LYS A 208 -4.39 16.08 -3.08
CA LYS A 208 -5.16 15.09 -3.83
C LYS A 208 -6.55 14.84 -3.25
N VAL A 209 -6.69 14.80 -1.93
CA VAL A 209 -7.95 14.60 -1.22
C VAL A 209 -8.95 15.73 -1.48
N VAL A 210 -8.48 16.93 -1.82
CA VAL A 210 -9.35 18.06 -2.17
C VAL A 210 -9.65 18.08 -3.67
N ILE A 211 -8.61 18.05 -4.51
CA ILE A 211 -8.76 18.24 -5.96
C ILE A 211 -9.53 17.08 -6.61
N MET A 212 -9.22 15.83 -6.23
CA MET A 212 -9.77 14.67 -6.94
C MET A 212 -11.26 14.45 -6.72
N PRO A 213 -11.82 14.60 -5.50
CA PRO A 213 -13.27 14.56 -5.33
C PRO A 213 -14.01 15.65 -6.12
N ILE A 214 -13.51 16.89 -6.13
CA ILE A 214 -14.08 17.98 -6.93
C ILE A 214 -14.11 17.57 -8.40
N PHE A 215 -12.96 17.15 -8.94
CA PHE A 215 -12.86 16.70 -10.32
C PHE A 215 -13.78 15.50 -10.62
N GLY A 216 -13.85 14.52 -9.71
CA GLY A 216 -14.72 13.35 -9.84
C GLY A 216 -16.21 13.72 -9.89
N PHE A 217 -16.68 14.61 -9.01
CA PHE A 217 -18.07 15.09 -9.03
C PHE A 217 -18.35 15.95 -10.25
N THR A 218 -17.41 16.77 -10.72
CA THR A 218 -17.54 17.53 -11.96
C THR A 218 -17.67 16.59 -13.17
N LEU A 219 -16.82 15.57 -13.26
CA LEU A 219 -16.86 14.59 -14.35
C LEU A 219 -18.15 13.76 -14.30
N PHE A 220 -18.61 13.40 -13.09
CA PHE A 220 -19.90 12.73 -12.89
C PHE A 220 -21.06 13.58 -13.38
N GLY A 221 -21.12 14.85 -12.97
CA GLY A 221 -22.16 15.80 -13.38
C GLY A 221 -22.17 16.03 -14.89
N TRP A 222 -20.99 16.14 -15.51
CA TRP A 222 -20.84 16.22 -16.96
C TRP A 222 -21.44 14.99 -17.66
N ALA A 223 -21.10 13.78 -17.21
CA ALA A 223 -21.55 12.53 -17.82
C ALA A 223 -23.07 12.40 -17.75
N VAL A 224 -23.67 12.64 -16.57
CA VAL A 224 -25.13 12.55 -16.38
C VAL A 224 -25.85 13.64 -17.18
N GLY A 225 -25.35 14.88 -17.16
CA GLY A 225 -25.97 16.00 -17.87
C GLY A 225 -25.97 15.79 -19.39
N ARG A 226 -24.86 15.32 -19.96
CA ARG A 226 -24.72 15.10 -21.41
C ARG A 226 -25.43 13.83 -21.89
N ALA A 227 -25.62 12.83 -21.03
CA ALA A 227 -26.39 11.63 -21.34
C ALA A 227 -27.90 11.79 -21.12
N HIS A 228 -28.38 13.01 -20.85
CA HIS A 228 -29.80 13.31 -20.59
C HIS A 228 -30.39 12.55 -19.38
N GLY A 229 -29.58 12.41 -18.32
CA GLY A 229 -29.99 11.82 -17.04
C GLY A 229 -29.54 10.37 -16.86
N PHE A 230 -30.02 9.74 -15.78
CA PHE A 230 -29.61 8.39 -15.39
C PHE A 230 -30.26 7.27 -16.22
N GLY A 231 -31.44 7.51 -16.80
CA GLY A 231 -32.21 6.49 -17.53
C GLY A 231 -31.42 5.85 -18.67
N PRO A 232 -30.88 6.61 -19.64
CA PRO A 232 -30.08 6.08 -20.74
C PRO A 232 -28.78 5.37 -20.30
N ILE A 233 -28.23 5.79 -19.16
CA ILE A 233 -27.01 5.19 -18.59
C ILE A 233 -27.32 3.81 -18.02
N PHE A 234 -28.37 3.68 -17.20
CA PHE A 234 -28.69 2.43 -16.49
C PHE A 234 -29.63 1.47 -17.24
N SER A 235 -30.22 1.90 -18.35
CA SER A 235 -31.04 1.04 -19.23
C SER A 235 -30.22 0.11 -20.12
N GLN A 236 -28.89 0.27 -20.14
CA GLN A 236 -27.98 -0.61 -20.87
C GLN A 236 -27.98 -2.01 -20.22
N GLY A 237 -28.55 -2.99 -20.93
CA GLY A 237 -28.55 -4.39 -20.50
C GLY A 237 -27.19 -5.06 -20.62
N SER A 238 -27.04 -6.23 -19.99
CA SER A 238 -25.85 -7.06 -20.21
C SER A 238 -25.86 -7.61 -21.64
N LYS A 239 -24.71 -7.56 -22.32
CA LYS A 239 -24.56 -8.10 -23.68
C LYS A 239 -24.69 -9.64 -23.64
N PRO A 240 -25.38 -10.26 -24.61
CA PRO A 240 -25.48 -11.72 -24.68
C PRO A 240 -24.08 -12.35 -24.75
N SER A 241 -23.84 -13.36 -23.91
CA SER A 241 -22.57 -14.10 -23.86
C SER A 241 -22.84 -15.59 -23.66
N SER A 242 -21.95 -16.43 -24.20
CA SER A 242 -21.95 -17.88 -23.94
C SER A 242 -21.56 -18.22 -22.50
N THR A 243 -20.94 -17.26 -21.79
CA THR A 243 -20.54 -17.43 -20.39
C THR A 243 -21.71 -17.09 -19.46
N PRO A 244 -22.01 -17.91 -18.44
CA PRO A 244 -23.07 -17.62 -17.47
C PRO A 244 -22.88 -16.25 -16.81
N LEU A 245 -23.97 -15.49 -16.67
CA LEU A 245 -23.93 -14.14 -16.11
C LEU A 245 -23.28 -14.09 -14.71
N ALA A 246 -23.49 -15.14 -13.89
CA ALA A 246 -22.86 -15.25 -12.57
C ALA A 246 -21.32 -15.26 -12.65
N VAL A 247 -20.74 -15.93 -13.64
CA VAL A 247 -19.27 -15.99 -13.83
C VAL A 247 -18.74 -14.62 -14.22
N VAL A 248 -19.44 -13.89 -15.09
CA VAL A 248 -19.09 -12.51 -15.48
C VAL A 248 -19.18 -11.57 -14.27
N PHE A 249 -20.24 -11.69 -13.46
CA PHE A 249 -20.42 -10.93 -12.23
C PHE A 249 -19.27 -11.17 -11.23
N PHE A 250 -18.93 -12.43 -10.95
CA PHE A 250 -17.83 -12.74 -10.04
C PHE A 250 -16.47 -12.33 -10.62
N SER A 251 -16.27 -12.41 -11.93
CA SER A 251 -15.05 -11.91 -12.59
C SER A 251 -14.91 -10.38 -12.41
N ALA A 252 -16.01 -9.63 -12.47
CA ALA A 252 -16.01 -8.20 -12.17
C ALA A 252 -15.71 -7.93 -10.68
N MET A 253 -16.28 -8.72 -9.77
CA MET A 253 -15.97 -8.67 -8.33
C MET A 253 -14.48 -8.93 -8.06
N THR A 254 -13.91 -9.97 -8.66
CA THR A 254 -12.47 -10.28 -8.59
C THR A 254 -11.62 -9.12 -9.13
N SER A 255 -12.03 -8.52 -10.24
CA SER A 255 -11.34 -7.37 -10.82
C SER A 255 -11.36 -6.16 -9.88
N ALA A 256 -12.46 -5.93 -9.14
CA ALA A 256 -12.56 -4.91 -8.10
C ALA A 256 -11.66 -5.19 -6.89
N ILE A 257 -11.57 -6.45 -6.47
CA ILE A 257 -10.69 -6.86 -5.38
C ILE A 257 -9.23 -6.63 -5.75
N ALA A 258 -8.82 -6.97 -6.97
CA ALA A 258 -7.43 -7.14 -7.33
C ALA A 258 -6.53 -5.90 -7.05
N PRO A 259 -6.85 -4.65 -7.43
CA PRO A 259 -5.96 -3.51 -7.13
C PRO A 259 -5.90 -3.17 -5.65
N LYS A 260 -6.88 -3.61 -4.85
CA LYS A 260 -6.91 -3.42 -3.40
C LYS A 260 -6.34 -4.63 -2.65
N ALA A 261 -6.31 -5.81 -3.26
CA ALA A 261 -5.72 -7.01 -2.70
C ALA A 261 -4.21 -6.89 -2.53
N THR A 262 -3.54 -6.13 -3.41
CA THR A 262 -2.19 -5.66 -3.13
C THR A 262 -2.26 -4.89 -1.83
N LEU A 263 -2.75 -3.66 -1.79
CA LEU A 263 -2.79 -2.78 -0.61
C LEU A 263 -3.22 -3.47 0.69
N ALA A 264 -4.22 -4.34 0.67
CA ALA A 264 -4.69 -5.09 1.84
C ALA A 264 -3.58 -5.92 2.52
N LEU A 265 -2.59 -6.42 1.78
CA LEU A 265 -1.42 -7.09 2.35
C LEU A 265 -0.45 -6.10 3.03
N ASN A 266 -0.13 -4.97 2.39
CA ASN A 266 0.87 -4.01 2.90
C ASN A 266 0.33 -2.78 3.61
N ILE A 267 -0.97 -2.75 3.89
CA ILE A 267 -1.57 -1.63 4.61
C ILE A 267 -0.86 -1.36 5.95
N ALA A 268 -0.24 -2.39 6.55
CA ALA A 268 0.65 -2.30 7.71
C ALA A 268 1.83 -1.32 7.52
N ASP A 269 2.33 -1.15 6.30
CA ASP A 269 3.39 -0.18 5.96
C ASP A 269 2.97 1.25 6.29
N PHE A 270 1.68 1.56 6.20
CA PHE A 270 1.11 2.86 6.50
C PHE A 270 0.51 2.90 7.92
N THR A 271 -0.22 1.86 8.31
CA THR A 271 -0.93 1.84 9.60
C THR A 271 0.00 1.70 10.80
N ARG A 272 1.28 1.33 10.61
CA ARG A 272 2.33 1.44 11.64
C ARG A 272 2.49 2.84 12.22
N TYR A 273 2.05 3.88 11.48
CA TYR A 273 2.06 5.27 11.94
C TYR A 273 0.74 5.73 12.58
N ALA A 274 -0.25 4.83 12.73
CA ALA A 274 -1.57 5.15 13.26
C ALA A 274 -1.63 5.12 14.79
N LYS A 275 -2.46 6.01 15.36
CA LYS A 275 -2.64 6.13 16.81
C LYS A 275 -3.41 4.97 17.44
N SER A 276 -4.36 4.40 16.72
CA SER A 276 -5.32 3.43 17.27
C SER A 276 -5.67 2.32 16.27
N PRO A 277 -5.49 1.04 16.65
CA PRO A 277 -5.91 -0.10 15.84
C PRO A 277 -7.41 -0.13 15.55
N LYS A 278 -8.24 0.28 16.53
CA LYS A 278 -9.70 0.37 16.34
C LYS A 278 -10.05 1.36 15.25
N THR A 279 -9.38 2.53 15.24
CA THR A 279 -9.57 3.53 14.20
C THR A 279 -9.19 2.99 12.83
N VAL A 280 -8.06 2.27 12.74
CA VAL A 280 -7.62 1.63 11.50
C VAL A 280 -8.63 0.61 10.98
N ALA A 281 -9.19 -0.24 11.85
CA ALA A 281 -10.14 -1.25 11.39
C ALA A 281 -11.40 -0.64 10.77
N TRP A 282 -12.10 0.26 11.48
CA TRP A 282 -13.34 0.81 10.95
C TRP A 282 -13.09 1.73 9.75
N THR A 283 -12.01 2.52 9.76
CA THR A 283 -11.67 3.38 8.60
C THR A 283 -11.32 2.54 7.38
N ASN A 284 -10.58 1.44 7.51
CA ASN A 284 -10.30 0.54 6.40
C ASN A 284 -11.56 -0.16 5.89
N ILE A 285 -12.54 -0.48 6.74
CA ILE A 285 -13.82 -1.07 6.27
C ILE A 285 -14.64 -0.01 5.52
N ILE A 286 -14.91 1.13 6.16
CA ILE A 286 -15.84 2.15 5.65
C ILE A 286 -15.20 2.96 4.50
N ALA A 287 -13.98 3.43 4.68
CA ALA A 287 -13.33 4.33 3.71
C ALA A 287 -12.78 3.59 2.50
N LEU A 288 -12.38 2.32 2.64
CA LEU A 288 -12.13 1.49 1.46
C LEU A 288 -13.47 1.20 0.77
N THR A 289 -14.50 0.75 1.47
CA THR A 289 -15.73 0.35 0.77
C THR A 289 -16.44 1.53 0.09
N ILE A 290 -16.63 2.66 0.77
CA ILE A 290 -17.49 3.74 0.25
C ILE A 290 -16.75 4.60 -0.80
N PRO A 291 -15.72 5.41 -0.46
CA PRO A 291 -14.97 6.22 -1.44
C PRO A 291 -14.50 5.48 -2.68
N VAL A 292 -13.98 4.25 -2.52
CA VAL A 292 -13.44 3.46 -3.63
C VAL A 292 -14.58 2.98 -4.54
N THR A 293 -15.72 2.57 -3.97
CA THR A 293 -16.92 2.24 -4.75
C THR A 293 -17.50 3.47 -5.45
N LEU A 294 -17.48 4.65 -4.82
CA LEU A 294 -17.93 5.89 -5.48
C LEU A 294 -17.08 6.20 -6.73
N CYS A 295 -15.77 5.97 -6.69
CA CYS A 295 -14.93 6.12 -7.88
C CYS A 295 -15.20 5.04 -8.94
N ALA A 296 -15.54 3.81 -8.53
CA ALA A 296 -15.99 2.80 -9.47
C ALA A 296 -17.33 3.16 -10.13
N ILE A 297 -18.28 3.71 -9.38
CA ILE A 297 -19.55 4.23 -9.91
C ILE A 297 -19.28 5.34 -10.93
N LEU A 298 -18.32 6.24 -10.66
CA LEU A 298 -17.88 7.23 -11.64
C LEU A 298 -17.40 6.56 -12.94
N GLY A 299 -16.60 5.49 -12.87
CA GLY A 299 -16.19 4.70 -14.02
C GLY A 299 -17.37 4.15 -14.83
N VAL A 300 -18.28 3.47 -14.14
CA VAL A 300 -19.50 2.90 -14.75
C VAL A 300 -20.33 3.97 -15.45
N VAL A 301 -20.62 5.07 -14.75
CA VAL A 301 -21.48 6.15 -15.26
C VAL A 301 -20.84 6.83 -16.45
N VAL A 302 -19.54 7.15 -16.38
CA VAL A 302 -18.86 7.85 -17.47
C VAL A 302 -18.73 6.96 -18.71
N THR A 303 -18.33 5.68 -18.55
CA THR A 303 -18.24 4.75 -19.69
C THR A 303 -19.59 4.52 -20.36
N SER A 304 -20.64 4.33 -19.57
CA SER A 304 -22.00 4.17 -20.09
C SER A 304 -22.50 5.45 -20.76
N ALA A 305 -22.18 6.62 -20.19
CA ALA A 305 -22.52 7.92 -20.78
C ALA A 305 -21.77 8.17 -22.09
N THR A 306 -20.50 7.79 -22.21
CA THR A 306 -19.77 7.94 -23.48
C THR A 306 -20.37 7.10 -24.61
N GLU A 307 -20.90 5.92 -24.29
CA GLU A 307 -21.63 5.09 -25.26
C GLU A 307 -22.92 5.79 -25.72
N VAL A 308 -23.66 6.42 -24.81
CA VAL A 308 -24.87 7.20 -25.14
C VAL A 308 -24.56 8.48 -25.94
N ILE A 309 -23.52 9.23 -25.56
CA ILE A 309 -23.21 10.55 -26.12
C ILE A 309 -22.50 10.44 -27.48
N TYR A 310 -21.56 9.51 -27.60
CA TYR A 310 -20.63 9.43 -28.72
C TYR A 310 -20.75 8.11 -29.51
N GLY A 311 -21.53 7.14 -29.04
CA GLY A 311 -21.59 5.81 -29.66
C GLY A 311 -20.31 4.98 -29.46
N VAL A 312 -19.42 5.41 -28.57
CA VAL A 312 -18.12 4.77 -28.32
C VAL A 312 -18.02 4.37 -26.85
N SER A 313 -17.72 3.09 -26.60
CA SER A 313 -17.48 2.55 -25.26
C SER A 313 -15.98 2.58 -24.95
N THR A 314 -15.57 3.37 -23.94
CA THR A 314 -14.17 3.43 -23.51
C THR A 314 -14.02 3.10 -22.02
N TRP A 315 -13.00 2.30 -21.73
CA TRP A 315 -12.66 1.87 -20.37
C TRP A 315 -11.57 2.74 -19.73
N ASN A 316 -10.91 3.58 -20.51
CA ASN A 316 -9.81 4.43 -20.06
C ASN A 316 -10.30 5.88 -19.92
N PRO A 317 -10.25 6.48 -18.72
CA PRO A 317 -10.75 7.84 -18.51
C PRO A 317 -10.01 8.89 -19.35
N LEU A 318 -8.77 8.62 -19.75
CA LEU A 318 -7.98 9.53 -20.58
C LEU A 318 -8.45 9.56 -22.03
N GLN A 319 -8.99 8.44 -22.52
CA GLN A 319 -9.62 8.38 -23.84
C GLN A 319 -10.94 9.16 -23.84
N VAL A 320 -11.67 9.20 -22.72
CA VAL A 320 -12.87 10.05 -22.58
C VAL A 320 -12.53 11.52 -22.77
N SER A 321 -11.44 11.99 -22.14
CA SER A 321 -11.00 13.38 -22.27
C SER A 321 -10.77 13.75 -23.75
N ALA A 322 -10.14 12.87 -24.52
CA ALA A 322 -9.85 13.11 -25.94
C ALA A 322 -11.11 13.26 -26.83
N LEU A 323 -12.28 12.79 -26.39
CA LEU A 323 -13.56 12.95 -27.11
C LEU A 323 -14.18 14.35 -26.95
N TRP A 324 -13.68 15.16 -26.02
CA TRP A 324 -14.23 16.50 -25.78
C TRP A 324 -13.77 17.48 -26.84
N SER A 325 -14.66 18.37 -27.29
CA SER A 325 -14.28 19.46 -28.20
C SER A 325 -13.45 20.55 -27.53
N SER A 326 -13.59 20.72 -26.20
CA SER A 326 -12.88 21.74 -25.44
C SER A 326 -11.45 21.29 -25.11
N ARG A 327 -10.46 21.89 -25.77
CA ARG A 327 -9.03 21.69 -25.49
C ARG A 327 -8.65 22.02 -24.04
N ALA A 328 -9.27 23.04 -23.46
CA ALA A 328 -9.04 23.39 -22.04
C ALA A 328 -9.50 22.25 -21.11
N ALA A 329 -10.69 21.67 -21.37
CA ALA A 329 -11.18 20.55 -20.59
C ALA A 329 -10.26 19.32 -20.72
N GLN A 330 -9.77 19.03 -21.95
CA GLN A 330 -8.78 17.98 -22.18
C GLN A 330 -7.53 18.20 -21.32
N PHE A 331 -6.94 19.39 -21.37
CA PHE A 331 -5.73 19.72 -20.64
C PHE A 331 -5.92 19.60 -19.11
N PHE A 332 -6.92 20.28 -18.55
CA PHE A 332 -7.12 20.29 -17.10
C PHE A 332 -7.54 18.92 -16.54
N SER A 333 -8.31 18.13 -17.28
CA SER A 333 -8.60 16.75 -16.86
C SER A 333 -7.35 15.88 -16.86
N ALA A 334 -6.50 16.00 -17.88
CA ALA A 334 -5.22 15.29 -17.93
C ALA A 334 -4.27 15.70 -16.81
N VAL A 335 -4.26 16.98 -16.39
CA VAL A 335 -3.52 17.44 -15.20
C VAL A 335 -4.04 16.76 -13.93
N CYS A 336 -5.36 16.74 -13.72
CA CYS A 336 -5.96 16.07 -12.57
C CYS A 336 -5.62 14.57 -12.53
N TRP A 337 -5.70 13.89 -13.68
CA TRP A 337 -5.33 12.48 -13.77
C TRP A 337 -3.82 12.25 -13.57
N ALA A 338 -2.95 13.10 -14.12
CA ALA A 338 -1.51 13.02 -13.89
C ALA A 338 -1.16 13.17 -12.41
N LEU A 339 -1.78 14.12 -11.71
CA LEU A 339 -1.65 14.29 -10.26
C LEU A 339 -2.13 13.06 -9.51
N ALA A 340 -3.25 12.46 -9.92
CA ALA A 340 -3.76 11.25 -9.30
C ALA A 340 -2.78 10.08 -9.45
N VAL A 341 -2.28 9.86 -10.67
CA VAL A 341 -1.32 8.81 -11.03
C VAL A 341 -0.04 8.96 -10.23
N ILE A 342 0.61 10.14 -10.27
CA ILE A 342 1.93 10.33 -9.65
C ILE A 342 1.89 10.11 -8.15
N ALA A 343 0.84 10.62 -7.48
CA ALA A 343 0.67 10.47 -6.05
C ALA A 343 0.44 9.01 -5.65
N THR A 344 -0.42 8.28 -6.38
CA THR A 344 -0.66 6.85 -6.12
C THR A 344 0.59 6.02 -6.39
N ASN A 345 1.38 6.36 -7.41
CA ASN A 345 2.53 5.54 -7.80
C ASN A 345 3.65 5.59 -6.75
N ILE A 346 3.88 6.77 -6.18
CA ILE A 346 4.86 6.98 -5.10
C ILE A 346 4.38 6.31 -3.81
N SER A 347 3.10 6.46 -3.47
CA SER A 347 2.52 5.93 -2.23
C SER A 347 2.41 4.41 -2.26
N ALA A 348 1.66 3.86 -3.20
CA ALA A 348 1.19 2.48 -3.15
C ALA A 348 2.21 1.47 -3.68
N ASN A 349 3.07 1.88 -4.62
CA ASN A 349 3.85 0.93 -5.40
C ASN A 349 5.35 1.02 -5.11
N SER A 350 5.98 2.18 -5.35
CA SER A 350 7.43 2.28 -5.17
C SER A 350 7.81 2.08 -3.71
N THR A 351 7.07 2.70 -2.79
CA THR A 351 7.27 2.55 -1.34
C THR A 351 7.10 1.12 -0.88
N ALA A 352 6.10 0.41 -1.41
CA ALA A 352 5.86 -1.00 -1.09
C ALA A 352 7.06 -1.87 -1.48
N VAL A 353 7.53 -1.73 -2.73
CA VAL A 353 8.71 -2.45 -3.22
C VAL A 353 9.97 -2.05 -2.42
N GLY A 354 10.06 -0.79 -2.00
CA GLY A 354 11.11 -0.31 -1.10
C GLY A 354 11.17 -1.09 0.21
N ASN A 355 10.04 -1.23 0.91
CA ASN A 355 9.95 -2.02 2.15
C ASN A 355 10.21 -3.52 1.90
N ASP A 356 9.62 -4.05 0.83
CA ASP A 356 9.74 -5.45 0.42
C ASP A 356 11.21 -5.82 0.17
N LEU A 357 11.92 -5.07 -0.66
CA LEU A 357 13.33 -5.34 -0.97
C LEU A 357 14.28 -5.06 0.20
N ALA A 358 13.96 -4.08 1.05
CA ALA A 358 14.73 -3.80 2.25
C ALA A 358 14.74 -4.99 3.22
N ILE A 359 13.66 -5.78 3.30
CA ILE A 359 13.68 -6.97 4.17
C ILE A 359 14.43 -8.16 3.56
N LEU A 360 14.47 -8.26 2.23
CA LEU A 360 15.13 -9.36 1.53
C LEU A 360 16.65 -9.18 1.49
N LEU A 361 17.10 -7.95 1.26
CA LEU A 361 18.51 -7.60 1.13
C LEU A 361 18.88 -6.40 2.03
N PRO A 362 18.69 -6.52 3.36
CA PRO A 362 18.82 -5.40 4.30
C PRO A 362 20.21 -4.77 4.35
N SER A 363 21.25 -5.50 3.95
CA SER A 363 22.63 -4.98 3.89
C SER A 363 22.93 -4.15 2.64
N TYR A 364 22.07 -4.19 1.62
CA TYR A 364 22.31 -3.61 0.30
C TYR A 364 21.24 -2.61 -0.13
N ILE A 365 19.99 -2.82 0.31
CA ILE A 365 18.83 -2.06 -0.16
C ILE A 365 18.18 -1.31 1.01
N ASN A 366 18.14 0.01 0.89
CA ASN A 366 17.23 0.84 1.67
C ASN A 366 15.95 1.13 0.90
N VAL A 367 14.94 1.65 1.59
CA VAL A 367 13.63 1.92 0.97
C VAL A 367 13.77 2.80 -0.27
N ARG A 368 14.64 3.81 -0.24
CA ARG A 368 14.92 4.69 -1.41
C ARG A 368 15.52 3.92 -2.58
N ARG A 369 16.57 3.13 -2.36
CA ARG A 369 17.18 2.29 -3.41
C ARG A 369 16.15 1.32 -3.99
N GLY A 370 15.31 0.73 -3.14
CA GLY A 370 14.23 -0.15 -3.57
C GLY A 370 13.16 0.56 -4.42
N GLN A 371 12.83 1.83 -4.13
CA GLN A 371 11.94 2.64 -4.96
C GLN A 371 12.50 2.87 -6.37
N TYR A 372 13.79 3.11 -6.52
CA TYR A 372 14.43 3.26 -7.85
C TYR A 372 14.53 1.93 -8.60
N ILE A 373 14.79 0.82 -7.90
CA ILE A 373 14.73 -0.52 -8.49
C ILE A 373 13.31 -0.80 -9.03
N CYS A 374 12.27 -0.44 -8.26
CA CYS A 374 10.89 -0.52 -8.71
C CYS A 374 10.65 0.28 -9.99
N ALA A 375 11.19 1.50 -10.07
CA ALA A 375 11.04 2.34 -11.25
C ALA A 375 11.67 1.73 -12.50
N ILE A 376 12.89 1.19 -12.39
CA ILE A 376 13.59 0.55 -13.50
C ILE A 376 12.86 -0.71 -13.95
N LEU A 377 12.49 -1.59 -13.01
CA LEU A 377 11.78 -2.83 -13.33
C LEU A 377 10.37 -2.57 -13.86
N GLY A 378 9.73 -1.46 -13.45
CA GLY A 378 8.44 -1.04 -13.97
C GLY A 378 8.46 -0.69 -15.46
N VAL A 379 9.58 -0.14 -15.95
CA VAL A 379 9.80 0.05 -17.40
C VAL A 379 10.01 -1.30 -18.10
N ALA A 380 10.83 -2.17 -17.51
CA ALA A 380 11.13 -3.50 -18.06
C ALA A 380 9.89 -4.42 -18.13
N ALA A 381 8.85 -4.15 -17.33
CA ALA A 381 7.59 -4.87 -17.37
C ALA A 381 6.72 -4.57 -18.62
N CYS A 382 7.15 -3.68 -19.52
CA CYS A 382 6.44 -3.31 -20.75
C CYS A 382 4.95 -2.98 -20.51
N PRO A 383 4.66 -1.94 -19.71
CA PRO A 383 3.33 -1.69 -19.18
C PRO A 383 2.22 -1.45 -20.21
N TRP A 384 2.59 -1.02 -21.42
CA TRP A 384 1.67 -0.84 -22.54
C TRP A 384 1.00 -2.15 -22.97
N ILE A 385 1.64 -3.32 -22.79
CA ILE A 385 1.03 -4.63 -23.09
C ILE A 385 -0.20 -4.87 -22.21
N VAL A 386 -0.12 -4.48 -20.93
CA VAL A 386 -1.22 -4.60 -19.97
C VAL A 386 -2.32 -3.57 -20.24
N GLN A 387 -1.95 -2.34 -20.60
CA GLN A 387 -2.89 -1.25 -20.88
C GLN A 387 -3.45 -1.23 -22.31
N ASN A 388 -3.08 -2.20 -23.16
CA ASN A 388 -3.52 -2.27 -24.55
C ASN A 388 -5.03 -2.52 -24.70
N SER A 389 -5.65 -3.27 -23.78
CA SER A 389 -7.09 -3.55 -23.83
C SER A 389 -7.70 -3.85 -22.46
N ALA A 390 -9.02 -3.69 -22.33
CA ALA A 390 -9.76 -4.10 -21.14
C ALA A 390 -9.57 -5.59 -20.81
N THR A 391 -9.46 -6.45 -21.82
CA THR A 391 -9.19 -7.88 -21.63
C THR A 391 -7.77 -8.13 -21.10
N SER A 392 -6.75 -7.49 -21.66
CA SER A 392 -5.37 -7.59 -21.16
C SER A 392 -5.28 -7.12 -19.71
N PHE A 393 -5.93 -6.00 -19.40
CA PHE A 393 -5.99 -5.44 -18.06
C PHE A 393 -6.66 -6.40 -17.06
N THR A 394 -7.86 -6.90 -17.37
CA THR A 394 -8.58 -7.85 -16.49
C THR A 394 -7.87 -9.20 -16.34
N ASN A 395 -7.18 -9.68 -17.39
CA ASN A 395 -6.34 -10.88 -17.29
C ASN A 395 -5.16 -10.67 -16.33
N PHE A 396 -4.51 -9.50 -16.36
CA PHE A 396 -3.48 -9.12 -15.39
C PHE A 396 -4.05 -9.11 -13.96
N LEU A 397 -5.20 -8.47 -13.73
CA LEU A 397 -5.87 -8.41 -12.41
C LEU A 397 -6.16 -9.79 -11.81
N GLY A 398 -6.70 -10.69 -12.63
CA GLY A 398 -6.94 -12.08 -12.21
C GLY A 398 -5.63 -12.83 -11.96
N GLY A 399 -4.64 -12.63 -12.82
CA GLY A 399 -3.40 -13.39 -12.81
C GLY A 399 -2.57 -13.25 -11.53
N TYR A 400 -2.35 -12.02 -11.06
CA TYR A 400 -1.60 -11.85 -9.81
C TYR A 400 -2.45 -12.16 -8.57
N SER A 401 -3.79 -12.03 -8.65
CA SER A 401 -4.71 -12.36 -7.55
C SER A 401 -4.62 -13.83 -7.14
N VAL A 402 -4.20 -14.72 -8.06
CA VAL A 402 -3.88 -16.13 -7.79
C VAL A 402 -2.87 -16.27 -6.64
N PHE A 403 -1.91 -15.36 -6.53
CA PHE A 403 -0.85 -15.42 -5.52
C PHE A 403 -1.19 -14.60 -4.27
N LEU A 404 -1.81 -13.43 -4.43
CA LEU A 404 -2.07 -12.54 -3.31
C LEU A 404 -3.19 -13.03 -2.38
N GLY A 405 -4.21 -13.70 -2.92
CA GLY A 405 -5.28 -14.32 -2.12
C GLY A 405 -4.72 -15.34 -1.13
N PRO A 406 -3.94 -16.33 -1.59
CA PRO A 406 -3.31 -17.31 -0.70
C PRO A 406 -2.40 -16.71 0.37
N VAL A 407 -1.60 -15.68 0.05
CA VAL A 407 -0.78 -14.97 1.05
C VAL A 407 -1.67 -14.36 2.14
N ALA A 408 -2.75 -13.68 1.74
CA ALA A 408 -3.69 -13.09 2.69
C ALA A 408 -4.35 -14.15 3.58
N GLY A 409 -4.79 -15.27 3.00
CA GLY A 409 -5.43 -16.36 3.76
C GLY A 409 -4.52 -16.94 4.85
N VAL A 410 -3.25 -17.19 4.54
CA VAL A 410 -2.26 -17.67 5.51
C VAL A 410 -2.07 -16.66 6.65
N MET A 411 -1.86 -15.38 6.32
CA MET A 411 -1.62 -14.33 7.32
C MET A 411 -2.82 -14.09 8.23
N LEU A 412 -4.03 -14.11 7.65
CA LEU A 412 -5.27 -13.94 8.41
C LEU A 412 -5.51 -15.12 9.36
N ALA A 413 -5.34 -16.35 8.88
CA ALA A 413 -5.47 -17.56 9.69
C ALA A 413 -4.42 -17.61 10.82
N ASP A 414 -3.17 -17.26 10.52
CA ASP A 414 -2.08 -17.24 11.48
C ASP A 414 -2.34 -16.28 12.65
N TYR A 415 -2.60 -15.01 12.35
CA TYR A 415 -2.70 -13.99 13.39
C TYR A 415 -4.01 -14.04 14.18
N TRP A 416 -5.15 -14.19 13.48
CA TRP A 416 -6.47 -14.05 14.11
C TRP A 416 -6.94 -15.34 14.77
N ILE A 417 -6.67 -16.50 14.17
CA ILE A 417 -7.20 -17.78 14.63
C ILE A 417 -6.15 -18.52 15.48
N LEU A 418 -4.97 -18.83 14.92
CA LEU A 418 -3.95 -19.62 15.64
C LEU A 418 -3.32 -18.83 16.79
N ARG A 419 -2.81 -17.64 16.50
CA ARG A 419 -2.09 -16.81 17.48
C ARG A 419 -3.00 -16.01 18.41
N LYS A 420 -4.31 -15.99 18.14
CA LYS A 420 -5.32 -15.26 18.95
C LYS A 420 -4.90 -13.82 19.24
N ARG A 421 -4.32 -13.15 18.23
CA ARG A 421 -3.79 -11.77 18.23
C ARG A 421 -2.53 -11.54 19.06
N ARG A 422 -1.76 -12.57 19.42
CA ARG A 422 -0.49 -12.45 20.14
C ARG A 422 0.71 -12.58 19.21
N LEU A 423 1.66 -11.66 19.28
CA LEU A 423 2.93 -11.74 18.55
C LEU A 423 4.09 -11.47 19.50
N ASP A 424 5.11 -12.30 19.39
CA ASP A 424 6.45 -11.99 19.88
C ASP A 424 7.09 -11.00 18.89
N LEU A 425 7.26 -9.74 19.30
CA LEU A 425 7.79 -8.70 18.42
C LEU A 425 9.30 -8.86 18.20
N ALA A 426 10.03 -9.24 19.25
CA ALA A 426 11.48 -9.44 19.21
C ALA A 426 11.85 -10.60 18.27
N GLY A 427 11.11 -11.70 18.36
CA GLY A 427 11.31 -12.88 17.53
C GLY A 427 11.25 -12.58 16.03
N LEU A 428 10.47 -11.58 15.58
CA LEU A 428 10.33 -11.21 14.16
C LEU A 428 11.63 -10.64 13.55
N TYR A 429 12.56 -10.21 14.39
CA TYR A 429 13.85 -9.66 14.00
C TYR A 429 15.02 -10.57 14.42
N GLY A 430 14.73 -11.65 15.16
CA GLY A 430 15.71 -12.60 15.66
C GLY A 430 16.33 -13.49 14.56
N LYS A 431 17.42 -14.17 14.92
CA LYS A 431 18.17 -15.08 14.05
C LYS A 431 17.77 -16.55 14.31
N GLN A 432 18.63 -17.49 13.91
CA GLN A 432 18.47 -18.91 14.22
C GLN A 432 18.20 -19.12 15.72
N GLY A 433 17.15 -19.87 16.04
CA GLY A 433 16.66 -20.09 17.40
C GLY A 433 15.54 -19.14 17.84
N SER A 434 15.23 -18.09 17.08
CA SER A 434 14.08 -17.23 17.37
C SER A 434 12.74 -17.95 17.15
N ALA A 435 11.67 -17.42 17.76
CA ALA A 435 10.32 -17.99 17.67
C ALA A 435 9.87 -18.24 16.22
N TYR A 436 10.26 -17.39 15.25
CA TYR A 436 9.85 -17.52 13.85
C TYR A 436 10.94 -18.04 12.93
N TRP A 437 11.98 -18.69 13.48
CA TRP A 437 12.98 -19.37 12.65
C TRP A 437 12.41 -20.64 11.98
N TYR A 438 11.48 -21.35 12.63
CA TYR A 438 10.93 -22.61 12.11
C TYR A 438 12.04 -23.60 11.68
N SER A 439 11.80 -24.34 10.59
CA SER A 439 12.78 -25.24 9.98
C SER A 439 13.63 -24.46 8.99
N TRP A 440 14.89 -24.19 9.33
CA TRP A 440 15.86 -23.50 8.45
C TRP A 440 15.46 -22.07 8.00
N GLY A 441 14.58 -21.40 8.74
CA GLY A 441 14.03 -20.08 8.37
C GLY A 441 12.68 -20.15 7.66
N PHE A 442 12.13 -21.35 7.40
CA PHE A 442 10.92 -21.57 6.59
C PHE A 442 9.83 -22.27 7.40
N ASN A 443 8.63 -21.71 7.39
CA ASN A 443 7.43 -22.41 7.85
C ASN A 443 6.85 -23.25 6.71
N TRP A 444 7.17 -24.55 6.68
CA TRP A 444 6.67 -25.45 5.63
C TRP A 444 5.14 -25.47 5.54
N ARG A 445 4.43 -25.26 6.66
CA ARG A 445 2.96 -25.23 6.72
C ARG A 445 2.39 -24.09 5.90
N ALA A 446 3.00 -22.91 6.02
CA ALA A 446 2.60 -21.72 5.26
C ALA A 446 2.90 -21.89 3.77
N ILE A 447 4.09 -22.40 3.43
CA ILE A 447 4.53 -22.59 2.05
C ILE A 447 3.67 -23.64 1.34
N LEU A 448 3.39 -24.75 2.01
CA LEU A 448 2.55 -25.81 1.45
C LEU A 448 1.10 -25.35 1.29
N ALA A 449 0.53 -24.67 2.30
CA ALA A 449 -0.83 -24.14 2.22
C ALA A 449 -0.96 -23.10 1.10
N PHE A 450 0.02 -22.21 0.97
CA PHE A 450 0.11 -21.27 -0.15
C PHE A 450 0.15 -21.99 -1.50
N SER A 451 1.05 -22.98 -1.66
CA SER A 451 1.28 -23.67 -2.93
C SER A 451 0.07 -24.48 -3.37
N LEU A 452 -0.57 -25.22 -2.44
CA LEU A 452 -1.76 -26.01 -2.72
C LEU A 452 -2.97 -25.14 -3.05
N ALA A 453 -3.06 -23.92 -2.50
CA ALA A 453 -4.13 -22.98 -2.84
C ALA A 453 -4.01 -22.38 -4.25
N LEU A 454 -2.83 -22.49 -4.91
CA LEU A 454 -2.68 -22.07 -6.31
C LEU A 454 -3.37 -23.06 -7.26
N VAL A 455 -3.35 -24.36 -6.94
CA VAL A 455 -3.75 -25.45 -7.83
C VAL A 455 -5.16 -25.28 -8.41
N PRO A 456 -6.21 -24.96 -7.63
CA PRO A 456 -7.56 -24.81 -8.17
C PRO A 456 -7.71 -23.69 -9.22
N ASN A 457 -6.84 -22.68 -9.17
CA ASN A 457 -6.88 -21.52 -10.05
C ASN A 457 -6.01 -21.66 -11.29
N LEU A 458 -5.08 -22.63 -11.32
CA LEU A 458 -4.16 -22.84 -12.44
C LEU A 458 -4.86 -23.10 -13.78
N PRO A 459 -5.94 -23.90 -13.89
CA PRO A 459 -6.59 -24.14 -15.17
C PRO A 459 -7.13 -22.86 -15.81
N GLY A 460 -7.82 -22.03 -15.01
CA GLY A 460 -8.33 -20.74 -15.49
C GLY A 460 -7.22 -19.75 -15.80
N PHE A 461 -6.16 -19.70 -14.98
CA PHE A 461 -4.98 -18.88 -15.25
C PHE A 461 -4.31 -19.28 -16.58
N ALA A 462 -4.11 -20.58 -16.81
CA ALA A 462 -3.52 -21.11 -18.04
C ALA A 462 -4.34 -20.71 -19.28
N LEU A 463 -5.67 -20.78 -19.20
CA LEU A 463 -6.55 -20.35 -20.29
C LEU A 463 -6.47 -18.85 -20.58
N LYS A 464 -6.20 -18.01 -19.55
CA LYS A 464 -5.99 -16.57 -19.74
C LYS A 464 -4.66 -16.23 -20.41
N VAL A 465 -3.63 -17.05 -20.18
CA VAL A 465 -2.31 -16.91 -20.81
C VAL A 465 -2.31 -17.47 -22.22
N ASN A 466 -2.88 -18.67 -22.40
CA ASN A 466 -2.98 -19.33 -23.68
C ASN A 466 -4.41 -19.82 -23.94
N LYS A 467 -5.10 -19.13 -24.84
CA LYS A 467 -6.48 -19.42 -25.23
C LYS A 467 -6.65 -20.72 -26.04
N THR A 468 -5.56 -21.31 -26.54
CA THR A 468 -5.62 -22.55 -27.34
C THR A 468 -5.65 -23.81 -26.48
N LEU A 469 -5.50 -23.69 -25.16
CA LEU A 469 -5.53 -24.83 -24.25
C LEU A 469 -6.97 -25.34 -24.07
N ASN A 470 -7.13 -26.66 -24.15
CA ASN A 470 -8.42 -27.30 -23.87
C ASN A 470 -8.58 -27.51 -22.37
N VAL A 471 -9.26 -26.59 -21.69
CA VAL A 471 -9.51 -26.63 -20.24
C VAL A 471 -10.99 -26.90 -19.98
N PRO A 472 -11.34 -27.80 -19.05
CA PRO A 472 -12.73 -28.01 -18.66
C PRO A 472 -13.40 -26.70 -18.23
N VAL A 473 -14.55 -26.41 -18.81
CA VAL A 473 -15.28 -25.14 -18.61
C VAL A 473 -15.50 -24.84 -17.12
N GLY A 474 -15.91 -25.84 -16.33
CA GLY A 474 -16.11 -25.66 -14.89
C GLY A 474 -14.83 -25.27 -14.13
N ALA A 475 -13.67 -25.80 -14.52
CA ALA A 475 -12.38 -25.43 -13.92
C ALA A 475 -11.96 -24.00 -14.29
N SER A 476 -12.37 -23.51 -15.46
CA SER A 476 -12.13 -22.12 -15.87
C SER A 476 -12.95 -21.11 -15.05
N TYR A 477 -14.13 -21.50 -14.56
CA TYR A 477 -15.00 -20.64 -13.77
C TYR A 477 -14.48 -20.38 -12.35
N LEU A 478 -13.67 -21.27 -11.77
CA LEU A 478 -13.05 -21.04 -10.46
C LEU A 478 -12.21 -19.75 -10.44
N PHE A 479 -11.62 -19.39 -11.58
CA PHE A 479 -10.84 -18.17 -11.73
C PHE A 479 -11.69 -16.89 -11.57
N SER A 480 -13.01 -16.95 -11.76
CA SER A 480 -13.87 -15.78 -11.50
C SER A 480 -13.96 -15.43 -10.01
N VAL A 481 -13.59 -16.36 -9.11
CA VAL A 481 -13.55 -16.16 -7.66
C VAL A 481 -12.14 -16.41 -7.09
N VAL A 482 -11.10 -16.17 -7.89
CA VAL A 482 -9.69 -16.48 -7.58
C VAL A 482 -9.24 -15.96 -6.21
N TRP A 483 -9.61 -14.72 -5.84
CA TRP A 483 -9.16 -14.15 -4.57
C TRP A 483 -9.87 -14.77 -3.35
N PRO A 484 -11.23 -14.78 -3.27
CA PRO A 484 -11.91 -15.45 -2.16
C PRO A 484 -11.51 -16.92 -2.01
N LEU A 485 -11.41 -17.64 -3.14
CA LEU A 485 -11.00 -19.04 -3.14
C LEU A 485 -9.59 -19.21 -2.59
N GLY A 486 -8.63 -18.38 -3.04
CA GLY A 486 -7.26 -18.41 -2.57
C GLY A 486 -7.14 -18.14 -1.06
N VAL A 487 -7.89 -17.15 -0.55
CA VAL A 487 -7.92 -16.81 0.89
C VAL A 487 -8.48 -17.97 1.72
N ILE A 488 -9.60 -18.55 1.30
CA ILE A 488 -10.27 -19.62 2.06
C ILE A 488 -9.41 -20.88 2.03
N VAL A 489 -8.96 -21.32 0.86
CA VAL A 489 -8.22 -22.58 0.71
C VAL A 489 -6.88 -22.50 1.45
N SER A 490 -6.09 -21.43 1.28
CA SER A 490 -4.80 -21.34 1.97
C SER A 490 -4.96 -21.17 3.48
N GLY A 491 -5.96 -20.40 3.93
CA GLY A 491 -6.27 -20.24 5.34
C GLY A 491 -6.66 -21.57 5.98
N SER A 492 -7.61 -22.30 5.39
CA SER A 492 -8.06 -23.60 5.90
C SER A 492 -6.94 -24.65 5.91
N LEU A 493 -6.14 -24.74 4.85
CA LEU A 493 -5.00 -25.65 4.80
C LEU A 493 -3.94 -25.30 5.85
N TYR A 494 -3.66 -24.01 6.04
CA TYR A 494 -2.71 -23.57 7.07
C TYR A 494 -3.16 -23.93 8.48
N LEU A 495 -4.46 -23.77 8.78
CA LEU A 495 -5.04 -24.23 10.05
C LEU A 495 -4.95 -25.74 10.20
N LEU A 496 -5.27 -26.50 9.14
CA LEU A 496 -5.20 -27.96 9.15
C LEU A 496 -3.77 -28.46 9.42
N PHE A 497 -2.76 -27.88 8.77
CA PHE A 497 -1.38 -28.28 8.98
C PHE A 497 -0.87 -27.94 10.38
N ASN A 498 -1.34 -26.84 10.98
CA ASN A 498 -1.04 -26.53 12.38
C ASN A 498 -1.83 -27.39 13.37
N LEU A 499 -2.99 -27.93 12.98
CA LEU A 499 -3.71 -28.91 13.79
C LEU A 499 -2.98 -30.25 13.83
N ILE A 500 -2.48 -30.72 12.66
CA ILE A 500 -1.75 -31.99 12.53
C ILE A 500 -0.35 -31.88 13.15
N SER A 501 0.33 -30.76 12.94
CA SER A 501 1.67 -30.51 13.45
C SER A 501 1.74 -29.10 14.01
N PRO A 502 1.44 -28.89 15.30
CA PRO A 502 1.51 -27.56 15.91
C PRO A 502 2.90 -26.92 15.80
N SER A 503 2.93 -25.60 15.62
CA SER A 503 4.18 -24.84 15.64
C SER A 503 4.55 -24.44 17.07
N SER A 504 5.79 -24.71 17.48
CA SER A 504 6.34 -24.23 18.76
C SER A 504 6.36 -22.70 18.87
N SER A 505 6.31 -21.98 17.74
CA SER A 505 6.22 -20.51 17.70
C SER A 505 4.91 -19.95 18.26
N LEU A 506 3.90 -20.79 18.48
CA LEU A 506 2.63 -20.41 19.08
C LEU A 506 2.73 -20.27 20.61
N ASP A 507 3.70 -20.94 21.22
CA ASP A 507 3.91 -20.99 22.67
C ASP A 507 5.02 -20.03 23.15
N SER A 508 5.41 -19.04 22.32
CA SER A 508 6.44 -18.07 22.72
C SER A 508 6.00 -17.30 23.96
N PRO A 509 6.79 -17.30 25.05
CA PRO A 509 6.46 -16.60 26.29
C PRO A 509 6.39 -15.08 26.09
N ASN A 510 7.16 -14.55 25.14
CA ASN A 510 7.25 -13.13 24.84
C ASN A 510 6.10 -12.63 23.95
N ALA A 511 5.12 -13.48 23.63
CA ALA A 511 4.02 -13.13 22.74
C ALA A 511 2.96 -12.25 23.43
N SER A 512 2.90 -10.98 23.05
CA SER A 512 1.97 -10.00 23.60
C SER A 512 0.84 -9.64 22.62
N ARG A 513 -0.29 -9.14 23.12
CA ARG A 513 -1.38 -8.56 22.29
C ARG A 513 -1.18 -7.08 21.99
N THR A 514 -0.25 -6.43 22.67
CA THR A 514 0.01 -5.00 22.58
C THR A 514 1.46 -4.76 22.20
N TYR A 515 1.77 -3.51 21.84
CA TYR A 515 3.16 -3.08 21.75
C TYR A 515 3.83 -3.33 23.11
N PRO A 516 4.94 -4.09 23.17
CA PRO A 516 5.69 -4.22 24.41
C PRO A 516 6.23 -2.85 24.82
N THR A 517 6.31 -2.55 26.12
CA THR A 517 7.05 -1.39 26.64
C THR A 517 8.54 -1.61 26.36
N LEU A 518 8.96 -1.26 25.14
CA LEU A 518 10.33 -1.36 24.68
C LEU A 518 11.02 -0.03 25.02
N VAL A 519 12.14 -0.07 25.73
CA VAL A 519 13.05 1.09 25.84
C VAL A 519 13.69 1.26 24.46
N SER A 520 13.17 2.18 23.66
CA SER A 520 13.70 2.51 22.34
C SER A 520 14.39 3.86 22.44
N SER A 521 15.71 3.90 22.33
CA SER A 521 16.42 5.12 21.93
C SER A 521 16.14 5.36 20.44
N TYR A 522 15.01 5.99 20.13
CA TYR A 522 14.73 6.40 18.75
C TYR A 522 15.78 7.45 18.37
N PRO A 523 16.62 7.24 17.34
CA PRO A 523 17.53 8.29 16.92
C PRO A 523 16.70 9.52 16.52
N PRO A 524 17.12 10.74 16.91
CA PRO A 524 16.42 11.95 16.50
C PRO A 524 16.31 11.93 14.98
N HIS A 525 15.16 12.35 14.46
CA HIS A 525 14.87 12.39 13.03
C HIS A 525 16.07 12.93 12.26
N HIS A 526 16.85 12.05 11.62
CA HIS A 526 17.92 12.49 10.74
C HIS A 526 17.26 13.20 9.55
N THR A 527 17.34 14.53 9.57
CA THR A 527 17.36 15.34 8.38
C THR A 527 18.43 14.73 7.47
N TYR A 528 17.99 14.12 6.38
CA TYR A 528 18.87 13.77 5.25
C TYR A 528 19.23 15.03 4.46
N ASP A 529 19.41 16.15 5.15
CA ASP A 529 19.74 17.44 4.56
C ASP A 529 21.16 17.73 5.01
N GLY A 530 22.12 17.65 4.07
CA GLY A 530 23.50 18.09 4.27
C GLY A 530 23.61 19.61 4.37
N HIS A 531 22.81 20.22 5.24
CA HIS A 531 22.94 21.63 5.61
C HIS A 531 23.53 21.73 7.02
N PRO A 532 24.38 22.74 7.30
CA PRO A 532 25.01 22.91 8.60
C PRO A 532 23.93 23.01 9.69
N GLN A 533 24.17 22.37 10.83
CA GLN A 533 23.31 22.51 12.01
C GLN A 533 23.20 23.99 12.38
N ASP A 534 21.98 24.46 12.59
CA ASP A 534 21.71 25.76 13.17
C ASP A 534 22.00 25.66 14.68
N ASP A 535 23.03 26.36 15.16
CA ASP A 535 23.64 26.23 16.50
C ASP A 535 22.69 26.54 17.68
N SER A 536 21.46 26.99 17.40
CA SER A 536 20.49 27.42 18.43
C SER A 536 19.85 26.29 19.24
N ASP A 537 19.89 25.04 18.77
CA ASP A 537 19.33 23.88 19.48
C ASP A 537 20.33 23.18 20.41
N VAL A 538 21.64 23.42 20.22
CA VAL A 538 22.71 22.90 21.10
C VAL A 538 22.80 23.75 22.36
N GLU A 539 22.69 25.07 22.24
CA GLU A 539 22.70 26.01 23.39
C GLU A 539 21.53 25.77 24.36
N LYS A 540 20.35 25.41 23.86
CA LYS A 540 19.20 25.11 24.74
C LYS A 540 19.38 23.82 25.54
N ARG A 541 20.19 22.87 25.06
CA ARG A 541 20.47 21.63 25.79
C ARG A 541 21.55 21.82 26.85
N SER A 542 22.58 22.64 26.60
CA SER A 542 23.60 22.93 27.60
C SER A 542 23.04 23.74 28.78
N VAL A 543 22.14 24.70 28.51
CA VAL A 543 21.52 25.51 29.57
C VAL A 543 20.63 24.67 30.51
N VAL A 544 19.90 23.68 29.98
CA VAL A 544 19.03 22.80 30.79
C VAL A 544 19.82 21.74 31.58
N GLU A 545 20.98 21.30 31.07
CA GLU A 545 21.88 20.40 31.82
C GLU A 545 22.66 21.12 32.93
N ASP A 546 23.01 22.39 32.74
CA ASP A 546 23.67 23.21 33.75
C ASP A 546 22.71 23.64 34.88
N GLU A 547 21.44 23.97 34.57
CA GLU A 547 20.42 24.23 35.61
C GLU A 547 20.17 23.00 36.50
N LYS A 548 20.09 21.79 35.91
CA LYS A 548 19.91 20.55 36.68
C LYS A 548 21.11 20.18 37.55
N LYS A 549 22.34 20.54 37.13
CA LYS A 549 23.55 20.34 37.95
C LYS A 549 23.70 21.36 39.07
N LEU A 550 23.14 22.57 38.93
CA LEU A 550 23.09 23.54 40.02
C LEU A 550 22.08 23.14 41.10
N ASP A 551 20.90 22.63 40.72
CA ASP A 551 19.87 22.18 41.68
C ASP A 551 20.28 20.92 42.46
N SER A 552 21.08 20.03 41.86
CA SER A 552 21.62 18.87 42.58
C SER A 552 22.76 19.24 43.53
N ARG A 553 23.46 20.37 43.31
CA ARG A 553 24.55 20.85 44.20
C ARG A 553 24.06 21.76 45.31
N SER A 554 22.89 22.39 45.18
CA SER A 554 22.28 23.20 46.24
C SER A 554 21.57 22.34 47.31
N SER A 555 21.08 21.15 46.93
CA SER A 555 20.39 20.22 47.83
C SER A 555 21.32 19.36 48.71
N GLU A 556 22.61 19.23 48.36
CA GLU A 556 23.62 18.50 49.14
C GLU A 556 24.35 19.36 50.20
N LYS A 557 24.11 20.67 50.27
CA LYS A 557 24.80 21.58 51.21
C LYS A 557 23.94 22.07 52.39
N THR A 558 22.73 21.55 52.57
CA THR A 558 21.78 22.07 53.58
C THR A 558 21.33 21.05 54.63
N SER A 559 22.11 19.99 54.89
CA SER A 559 21.79 19.00 55.94
C SER A 559 22.84 18.88 57.06
N SER A 560 23.77 19.82 57.22
CA SER A 560 24.78 19.74 58.29
C SER A 560 25.19 21.09 58.87
N SER A 561 24.27 21.81 59.51
CA SER A 561 24.64 22.85 60.48
C SER A 561 23.42 23.50 61.13
N LEU A 562 23.47 23.57 62.47
CA LEU A 562 22.82 24.53 63.39
C LEU A 562 21.57 24.03 64.15
N GLU A 563 21.88 23.39 65.29
CA GLU A 563 21.30 23.77 66.58
C GLU A 563 21.39 25.30 66.80
N GLY A 564 20.37 25.87 67.44
CA GLY A 564 20.53 27.10 68.22
C GLY A 564 19.55 28.24 67.92
N SER A 565 18.69 28.51 68.91
CA SER A 565 18.34 29.84 69.41
C SER A 565 17.55 30.81 68.50
N GLY A 566 16.25 30.92 68.80
CA GLY A 566 15.64 32.17 69.29
C GLY A 566 15.32 33.30 68.29
N GLY A 567 14.11 33.86 68.42
CA GLY A 567 13.86 35.26 68.09
C GLY A 567 12.66 35.52 67.17
N ASP A 568 11.66 36.17 67.75
CA ASP A 568 10.53 36.82 67.09
C ASP A 568 10.92 37.70 65.88
N VAL A 569 10.01 37.86 64.93
CA VAL A 569 9.26 39.11 64.65
C VAL A 569 8.51 39.00 63.31
N SER A 570 7.32 39.56 63.37
CA SER A 570 6.21 39.66 62.43
C SER A 570 6.36 40.74 61.34
N VAL A 571 5.32 40.82 60.47
CA VAL A 571 4.89 41.90 59.55
C VAL A 571 5.30 41.66 58.07
N VAL A 572 4.44 41.23 57.10
CA VAL A 572 3.19 41.79 56.50
C VAL A 572 3.51 42.92 55.47
N PRO A 573 2.79 43.05 54.31
CA PRO A 573 3.14 42.56 52.96
C PRO A 573 3.20 43.76 51.97
N VAL A 574 2.79 43.60 50.69
CA VAL A 574 2.43 44.60 49.63
C VAL A 574 3.43 44.55 48.45
N VAL A 575 3.09 44.56 47.15
CA VAL A 575 1.87 44.56 46.32
C VAL A 575 2.39 44.41 44.86
N THR A 576 1.62 43.70 44.02
CA THR A 576 1.53 43.73 42.54
C THR A 576 2.68 44.27 41.67
N ARG A 577 3.06 43.47 40.66
CA ARG A 577 2.47 43.60 39.31
C ARG A 577 2.48 42.28 38.57
#